data_AF-A0A554K3C2-F1
#
_entry.id   AF-A0A554K3C2-F1
#
_cell.length_a   1.000
_cell.length_b   1.000
_cell.length_c   1.000
_cell.angle_alpha   90.00
_cell.angle_beta   90.00
_cell.angle_gamma   90.00
#
_symmetry.space_group_name_H-M   'P 1'
#
loop_
_entity.id
_entity.type
_entity.pdbx_description
1 polymer ?
#
loop_
_entity_poly.entity_id
_entity_poly.type
_entity_poly.pdbx_seq_one_letter_code
_entity_poly.pdbx_strand_id
1 'polypeptide(L)'
;MSELIHEFGVDWRLLLAQAINFFVLLYVLKRFAYVPILNMLRKRKGEIEKGIRLRDVAEENLKRIDTLKEETLDQAKTDALAIVSQGVLLAREKKDEILAETAKKSEGIILEAKRMIREEKAKMTEEFVGDAEEIVRLGIARVLGKMPAEKRDQELIHEAMQALKSAK
;
A
#
# COMPACT_ATOMS: atom_id res chain seq x y z
N MET A 1 -87.96 -52.70 -44.52
CA MET A 1 -86.98 -51.80 -43.86
C MET A 1 -86.10 -51.05 -44.87
N SER A 2 -86.52 -50.94 -46.14
CA SER A 2 -85.88 -50.15 -47.20
C SER A 2 -86.83 -49.12 -47.82
N GLU A 3 -88.13 -49.17 -47.51
CA GLU A 3 -89.16 -48.31 -48.10
C GLU A 3 -89.51 -47.07 -47.27
N LEU A 4 -89.18 -47.04 -45.97
CA LEU A 4 -89.44 -45.87 -45.09
C LEU A 4 -88.49 -44.69 -45.31
N ILE A 5 -87.44 -44.86 -46.13
CA ILE A 5 -86.39 -43.85 -46.35
C ILE A 5 -86.64 -43.04 -47.64
N HIS A 6 -87.53 -43.49 -48.53
CA HIS A 6 -87.82 -42.80 -49.80
C HIS A 6 -89.05 -41.89 -49.77
N GLU A 7 -89.98 -42.06 -48.83
CA GLU A 7 -91.19 -41.21 -48.70
C GLU A 7 -90.97 -39.98 -47.80
N PHE A 8 -90.00 -40.04 -46.89
CA PHE A 8 -89.36 -38.82 -46.38
C PHE A 8 -88.40 -38.37 -47.46
N GLY A 9 -88.59 -37.18 -48.05
CA GLY A 9 -87.74 -36.59 -49.11
C GLY A 9 -86.30 -36.27 -48.66
N VAL A 10 -85.67 -37.20 -47.95
CA VAL A 10 -84.36 -37.13 -47.33
C VAL A 10 -83.51 -38.17 -48.03
N ASP A 11 -82.79 -37.71 -49.04
CA ASP A 11 -81.88 -38.52 -49.81
C ASP A 11 -80.67 -38.90 -48.93
N TRP A 12 -80.59 -40.16 -48.47
CA TRP A 12 -79.52 -40.64 -47.57
C TRP A 12 -78.11 -40.38 -48.15
N ARG A 13 -78.00 -40.37 -49.49
CA ARG A 13 -76.77 -40.01 -50.20
C ARG A 13 -76.40 -38.54 -50.01
N LEU A 14 -77.37 -37.63 -50.00
CA LEU A 14 -77.19 -36.20 -49.77
C LEU A 14 -76.79 -35.93 -48.31
N LEU A 15 -77.42 -36.62 -47.35
CA LEU A 15 -77.04 -36.53 -45.94
C LEU A 15 -75.61 -36.99 -45.70
N LEU A 16 -75.19 -38.11 -46.31
CA LEU A 16 -73.82 -38.60 -46.19
C LEU A 16 -72.81 -37.62 -46.82
N ALA A 17 -73.13 -37.06 -47.99
CA ALA A 17 -72.30 -36.04 -48.64
C ALA A 17 -72.18 -34.76 -47.79
N GLN A 18 -73.27 -34.31 -47.14
CA GLN A 18 -73.27 -33.15 -46.27
C GLN A 18 -72.52 -33.40 -44.96
N ALA A 19 -72.61 -34.61 -44.40
CA ALA A 19 -71.81 -35.01 -43.24
C ALA A 19 -70.32 -35.00 -43.58
N ILE A 20 -69.92 -35.58 -44.73
CA ILE A 20 -68.52 -35.57 -45.20
C ILE A 20 -68.05 -34.11 -45.36
N ASN A 21 -68.83 -33.24 -46.00
CA ASN A 21 -68.49 -31.82 -46.17
C ASN A 21 -68.32 -31.11 -44.80
N PHE A 22 -69.23 -31.36 -43.85
CA PHE A 22 -69.11 -30.84 -42.50
C PHE A 22 -67.83 -31.31 -41.79
N PHE A 23 -67.47 -32.60 -41.92
CA PHE A 23 -66.23 -33.12 -41.33
C PHE A 23 -64.98 -32.56 -42.00
N VAL A 24 -64.99 -32.35 -43.32
CA VAL A 24 -63.90 -31.68 -44.05
C VAL A 24 -63.75 -30.25 -43.56
N LEU A 25 -64.84 -29.49 -43.46
CA LEU A 25 -64.82 -28.12 -42.93
C LEU A 25 -64.34 -28.08 -41.47
N LEU A 26 -64.81 -28.99 -40.63
CA LEU A 26 -64.39 -29.11 -39.23
C LEU A 26 -62.89 -29.43 -39.11
N TYR A 27 -62.38 -30.31 -39.97
CA TYR A 27 -60.95 -30.63 -40.03
C TYR A 27 -60.11 -29.41 -40.42
N VAL A 28 -60.54 -28.67 -41.45
CA VAL A 28 -59.89 -27.41 -41.86
C VAL A 28 -59.92 -26.40 -40.73
N LEU A 29 -61.08 -26.18 -40.09
CA LEU A 29 -61.23 -25.22 -38.99
C LEU A 29 -60.35 -25.60 -37.78
N LYS A 30 -60.31 -26.89 -37.43
CA LYS A 30 -59.48 -27.40 -36.33
C LYS A 30 -58.00 -27.16 -36.62
N ARG A 31 -57.54 -27.45 -37.84
CA ARG A 31 -56.13 -27.33 -38.23
C ARG A 31 -55.69 -25.87 -38.39
N PHE A 32 -56.51 -25.03 -39.02
CA PHE A 32 -56.14 -23.66 -39.41
C PHE A 32 -56.57 -22.56 -38.43
N ALA A 33 -57.62 -22.74 -37.64
CA ALA A 33 -58.06 -21.72 -36.68
C ALA A 33 -57.77 -22.14 -35.24
N TYR A 34 -58.27 -23.29 -34.82
CA TYR A 34 -58.25 -23.68 -33.40
C TYR A 34 -56.83 -23.88 -32.86
N VAL A 35 -55.99 -24.66 -33.57
CA VAL A 35 -54.60 -24.92 -33.18
C VAL A 35 -53.74 -23.64 -33.09
N PRO A 36 -53.67 -22.77 -34.12
CA PRO A 36 -52.85 -21.55 -34.03
C PRO A 36 -53.35 -20.57 -32.96
N ILE A 37 -54.66 -20.43 -32.76
CA ILE A 37 -55.21 -19.56 -31.71
C ILE A 37 -54.80 -20.05 -30.31
N LEU A 38 -54.94 -21.36 -30.04
CA LEU A 38 -54.48 -21.96 -28.78
C LEU A 38 -52.98 -21.82 -28.56
N ASN A 39 -52.19 -21.94 -29.61
CA ASN A 39 -50.74 -21.78 -29.53
C ASN A 39 -50.37 -20.31 -29.24
N MET A 40 -51.07 -19.33 -29.83
CA MET A 40 -50.87 -17.92 -29.53
C MET A 40 -51.23 -17.59 -28.07
N LEU A 41 -52.36 -18.13 -27.57
CA LEU A 41 -52.78 -17.99 -26.17
C LEU A 41 -51.75 -18.60 -25.20
N ARG A 42 -51.25 -19.81 -25.49
CA ARG A 42 -50.20 -20.45 -24.70
C ARG A 42 -48.90 -19.65 -24.71
N LYS A 43 -48.50 -19.13 -25.87
CA LYS A 43 -47.31 -18.27 -25.99
C LYS A 43 -47.46 -17.01 -25.14
N ARG A 44 -48.58 -16.30 -25.27
CA ARG A 44 -48.87 -15.09 -24.47
C ARG A 44 -48.89 -15.38 -22.97
N LYS A 45 -49.55 -16.46 -22.55
CA LYS A 45 -49.57 -16.87 -21.13
C LYS A 45 -48.14 -17.14 -20.63
N GLY A 46 -47.33 -17.85 -21.41
CA GLY A 46 -45.93 -18.12 -21.07
C GLY A 46 -45.06 -16.86 -21.01
N GLU A 47 -45.26 -15.90 -21.91
CA GLU A 47 -44.55 -14.61 -21.89
C GLU A 47 -44.90 -13.79 -20.65
N ILE A 48 -46.18 -13.73 -20.27
CA ILE A 48 -46.63 -13.03 -19.06
C ILE A 48 -46.05 -13.68 -17.80
N GLU A 49 -46.12 -15.02 -17.71
CA GLU A 49 -45.58 -15.75 -16.55
C GLU A 49 -44.06 -15.59 -16.42
N LYS A 50 -43.34 -15.57 -17.56
CA LYS A 50 -41.91 -15.26 -17.59
C LYS A 50 -41.63 -13.82 -17.16
N GLY A 51 -42.43 -12.85 -17.62
CA GLY A 51 -42.29 -11.45 -17.24
C GLY A 51 -42.47 -11.22 -15.75
N ILE A 52 -43.48 -11.85 -15.14
CA ILE A 52 -43.73 -11.78 -13.70
C ILE A 52 -42.56 -12.41 -12.92
N ARG A 53 -42.14 -13.63 -13.29
CA ARG A 53 -40.98 -14.28 -12.64
C ARG A 53 -39.70 -13.46 -12.76
N LEU A 54 -39.44 -12.87 -13.94
CA LEU A 54 -38.26 -12.05 -14.14
C LEU A 54 -38.29 -10.79 -13.29
N ARG A 55 -39.46 -10.14 -13.17
CA ARG A 55 -39.64 -8.98 -12.29
C ARG A 55 -39.35 -9.34 -10.83
N ASP A 56 -39.94 -10.42 -10.33
CA ASP A 56 -39.78 -10.81 -8.93
C ASP A 56 -38.31 -11.18 -8.62
N VAL A 57 -37.62 -11.89 -9.53
CA VAL A 57 -36.19 -12.20 -9.42
C VAL A 57 -35.34 -10.93 -9.50
N ALA A 58 -35.70 -9.97 -10.36
CA ALA A 58 -34.99 -8.69 -10.46
C ALA A 58 -35.13 -7.87 -9.17
N GLU A 59 -36.32 -7.83 -8.56
CA GLU A 59 -36.55 -7.15 -7.28
C GLU A 59 -35.76 -7.82 -6.14
N GLU A 60 -35.73 -9.16 -6.08
CA GLU A 60 -34.95 -9.89 -5.09
C GLU A 60 -33.44 -9.64 -5.25
N ASN A 61 -32.95 -9.67 -6.50
CA ASN A 61 -31.55 -9.39 -6.79
C ASN A 61 -31.19 -7.94 -6.48
N LEU A 62 -32.07 -6.98 -6.73
CA LEU A 62 -31.85 -5.58 -6.40
C LEU A 62 -31.69 -5.41 -4.88
N LYS A 63 -32.59 -6.01 -4.08
CA LYS A 63 -32.49 -6.00 -2.62
C LYS A 63 -31.18 -6.64 -2.13
N ARG A 64 -30.80 -7.80 -2.69
CA ARG A 64 -29.51 -8.45 -2.37
C ARG A 64 -28.32 -7.55 -2.70
N ILE A 65 -28.32 -6.91 -3.87
CA ILE A 65 -27.24 -6.02 -4.29
C ILE A 65 -27.15 -4.83 -3.34
N ASP A 66 -28.26 -4.25 -2.91
CA ASP A 66 -28.24 -3.12 -2.00
C ASP A 66 -27.70 -3.52 -0.62
N THR A 67 -28.11 -4.67 -0.07
CA THR A 67 -27.50 -5.22 1.16
C THR A 67 -26.01 -5.48 1.00
N LEU A 68 -25.60 -6.16 -0.09
CA LEU A 68 -24.19 -6.43 -0.35
C LEU A 68 -23.36 -5.16 -0.53
N LYS A 69 -23.94 -4.11 -1.13
CA LYS A 69 -23.29 -2.80 -1.25
C LYS A 69 -23.08 -2.17 0.11
N GLU A 70 -24.10 -2.15 0.97
CA GLU A 70 -23.98 -1.62 2.32
C GLU A 70 -22.91 -2.38 3.13
N GLU A 71 -22.95 -3.71 3.12
CA GLU A 71 -21.95 -4.55 3.77
C GLU A 71 -20.54 -4.30 3.22
N THR A 72 -20.38 -4.22 1.89
CA THR A 72 -19.09 -3.97 1.25
C THR A 72 -18.56 -2.58 1.60
N LEU A 73 -19.43 -1.56 1.63
CA LEU A 73 -19.05 -0.21 2.00
C LEU A 73 -18.63 -0.12 3.47
N ASP A 74 -19.34 -0.79 4.37
CA ASP A 74 -18.99 -0.79 5.80
C ASP A 74 -17.73 -1.60 6.08
N GLN A 75 -17.52 -2.72 5.38
CA GLN A 75 -16.26 -3.45 5.44
C GLN A 75 -15.10 -2.58 4.92
N ALA A 76 -15.28 -1.92 3.77
CA ALA A 76 -14.27 -1.03 3.21
C ALA A 76 -13.93 0.15 4.13
N LYS A 77 -14.93 0.73 4.82
CA LYS A 77 -14.69 1.78 5.84
C LYS A 77 -13.89 1.23 7.02
N THR A 78 -14.25 0.05 7.52
CA THR A 78 -13.57 -0.61 8.64
C THR A 78 -12.11 -0.88 8.28
N ASP A 79 -11.88 -1.45 7.10
CA ASP A 79 -10.54 -1.77 6.61
C ASP A 79 -9.72 -0.49 6.39
N ALA A 80 -10.32 0.57 5.84
CA ALA A 80 -9.64 1.85 5.69
C ALA A 80 -9.24 2.47 7.05
N LEU A 81 -10.13 2.43 8.05
CA LEU A 81 -9.82 2.90 9.40
C LEU A 81 -8.70 2.06 10.04
N ALA A 82 -8.72 0.74 9.84
CA ALA A 82 -7.67 -0.15 10.32
C ALA A 82 -6.31 0.16 9.68
N ILE A 83 -6.28 0.35 8.35
CA ILE A 83 -5.06 0.72 7.61
C ILE A 83 -4.52 2.07 8.11
N VAL A 84 -5.37 3.07 8.27
CA VAL A 84 -4.95 4.39 8.77
C VAL A 84 -4.42 4.27 10.21
N SER A 85 -5.10 3.52 11.08
CA SER A 85 -4.67 3.32 12.47
C SER A 85 -3.31 2.61 12.54
N GLN A 86 -3.13 1.52 11.79
CA GLN A 86 -1.86 0.81 11.68
C GLN A 86 -0.76 1.70 11.11
N GLY A 87 -1.07 2.50 10.08
CA GLY A 87 -0.14 3.46 9.50
C GLY A 87 0.34 4.50 10.51
N VAL A 88 -0.56 5.02 11.36
CA VAL A 88 -0.21 5.98 12.43
C VAL A 88 0.67 5.31 13.50
N LEU A 89 0.36 4.07 13.88
CA LEU A 89 1.18 3.31 14.84
C LEU A 89 2.59 3.06 14.31
N LEU A 90 2.70 2.53 13.08
CA LEU A 90 3.98 2.29 12.41
C LEU A 90 4.78 3.58 12.23
N ALA A 91 4.12 4.69 11.88
CA ALA A 91 4.78 5.98 11.75
C ALA A 91 5.33 6.47 13.10
N ARG A 92 4.61 6.27 14.21
CA ARG A 92 5.09 6.61 15.55
C ARG A 92 6.29 5.75 15.95
N GLU A 93 6.19 4.44 15.78
CA GLU A 93 7.30 3.51 16.05
C GLU A 93 8.55 3.88 15.25
N LYS A 94 8.39 4.14 13.94
CA LYS A 94 9.51 4.54 13.08
C LYS A 94 10.08 5.89 13.49
N LYS A 95 9.24 6.85 13.89
CA LYS A 95 9.70 8.15 14.40
C LYS A 95 10.54 7.97 15.65
N ASP A 96 10.09 7.15 16.60
CA ASP A 96 10.80 6.94 17.86
C ASP A 96 12.11 6.16 17.64
N GLU A 97 12.12 5.19 16.71
CA GLU A 97 13.34 4.48 16.27
C GLU A 97 14.35 5.45 15.65
N ILE A 98 13.91 6.32 14.73
CA ILE A 98 14.78 7.33 14.09
C ILE A 98 15.34 8.30 15.13
N LEU A 99 14.52 8.76 16.09
CA LEU A 99 14.96 9.66 17.15
C LEU A 99 16.01 8.98 18.04
N ALA A 100 15.80 7.71 18.41
CA ALA A 100 16.75 6.95 19.20
C ALA A 100 18.08 6.71 18.46
N GLU A 101 18.01 6.33 17.18
CA GLU A 101 19.20 6.16 16.34
C GLU A 101 19.97 7.48 16.16
N THR A 102 19.23 8.57 15.93
CA THR A 102 19.81 9.91 15.76
C THR A 102 20.47 10.40 17.04
N ALA A 103 19.86 10.18 18.21
CA ALA A 103 20.45 10.49 19.50
C ALA A 103 21.76 9.72 19.71
N LYS A 104 21.75 8.41 19.46
CA LYS A 104 22.93 7.56 19.56
C LYS A 104 24.06 7.99 18.60
N LYS A 105 23.73 8.32 17.34
CA LYS A 105 24.71 8.85 16.38
C LYS A 105 25.26 10.20 16.84
N SER A 106 24.41 11.09 17.34
CA SER A 106 24.83 12.41 17.82
C SER A 106 25.79 12.30 19.01
N GLU A 107 25.49 11.43 19.97
CA GLU A 107 26.39 11.13 21.08
C GLU A 107 27.73 10.57 20.60
N GLY A 108 27.71 9.64 19.63
CA GLY A 108 28.91 9.10 19.00
C GLY A 108 29.77 10.18 18.34
N ILE A 109 29.15 11.08 17.56
CA ILE A 109 29.84 12.21 16.92
C ILE A 109 30.46 13.14 17.97
N ILE A 110 29.74 13.46 19.06
CA ILE A 110 30.27 14.31 20.13
C ILE A 110 31.46 13.63 20.83
N LEU A 111 31.37 12.32 21.09
CA LEU A 111 32.45 11.56 21.72
C LEU A 111 33.70 11.54 20.84
N GLU A 112 33.51 11.27 19.55
CA GLU A 112 34.57 11.28 18.54
C GLU A 112 35.20 12.68 18.40
N ALA A 113 34.39 13.74 18.31
CA ALA A 113 34.88 15.12 18.29
C ALA A 113 35.70 15.45 19.53
N LYS A 114 35.23 15.05 20.73
CA LYS A 114 36.00 15.21 21.98
C LYS A 114 37.32 14.43 21.97
N ARG A 115 37.34 13.23 21.37
CA ARG A 115 38.56 12.44 21.21
C ARG A 115 39.55 13.16 20.29
N MET A 116 39.11 13.59 19.11
CA MET A 116 39.93 14.33 18.15
C MET A 116 40.47 15.63 18.75
N ILE A 117 39.66 16.40 19.49
CA ILE A 117 40.12 17.62 20.17
C ILE A 117 41.21 17.33 21.20
N ARG A 118 41.11 16.23 21.95
CA ARG A 118 42.15 15.85 22.92
C ARG A 118 43.45 15.43 22.22
N GLU A 119 43.35 14.66 21.14
CA GLU A 119 44.50 14.25 20.33
C GLU A 119 45.20 15.47 19.70
N GLU A 120 44.41 16.40 19.15
CA GLU A 120 44.93 17.63 18.56
C GLU A 120 45.60 18.54 19.59
N LYS A 121 44.99 18.70 20.78
CA LYS A 121 45.62 19.45 21.87
C LYS A 121 46.94 18.83 22.32
N ALA A 122 47.02 17.51 22.37
CA ALA A 122 48.26 16.83 22.74
C ALA A 122 49.37 17.12 21.73
N LYS A 123 49.08 16.97 20.42
CA LYS A 123 50.00 17.31 19.34
C LYS A 123 50.43 18.78 19.37
N MET A 124 49.47 19.69 19.51
CA MET A 124 49.72 21.13 19.53
C MET A 124 50.58 21.54 20.75
N THR A 125 50.44 20.83 21.87
CA THR A 125 51.30 21.06 23.06
C THR A 125 52.72 20.56 22.81
N GLU A 126 52.87 19.40 22.17
CA GLU A 126 54.19 18.84 21.79
C GLU A 126 54.91 19.77 20.80
N GLU A 127 54.21 20.23 19.77
CA GLU A 127 54.73 21.22 18.81
C GLU A 127 55.11 22.54 19.51
N PHE A 128 54.25 23.05 20.41
CA PHE A 128 54.53 24.28 21.15
C PHE A 128 55.75 24.17 22.06
N VAL A 129 55.99 23.02 22.69
CA VAL A 129 57.19 22.77 23.50
C VAL A 129 58.44 22.80 22.61
N GLY A 130 58.39 22.19 21.42
CA GLY A 130 59.48 22.25 20.44
C GLY A 130 59.79 23.68 20.00
N ASP A 131 58.76 24.45 19.62
CA ASP A 131 58.91 25.85 19.22
C ASP A 131 59.45 26.72 20.37
N ALA A 132 58.98 26.49 21.60
CA ALA A 132 59.44 27.21 22.78
C ALA A 132 60.91 26.89 23.09
N GLU A 133 61.35 25.64 22.95
CA GLU A 133 62.75 25.25 23.09
C GLU A 133 63.65 25.96 22.07
N GLU A 134 63.20 26.09 20.82
CA GLU A 134 63.92 26.82 19.78
C GLU A 134 64.03 28.31 20.11
N ILE A 135 62.93 28.95 20.53
CA ILE A 135 62.91 30.37 20.91
C ILE A 135 63.84 30.62 22.13
N VAL A 136 63.78 29.77 23.15
CA VAL A 136 64.65 29.89 24.34
C VAL A 136 66.12 29.70 23.94
N ARG A 137 66.44 28.74 23.07
CA ARG A 137 67.79 28.53 22.55
C ARG A 137 68.31 29.76 21.80
N LEU A 138 67.51 30.33 20.91
CA LEU A 138 67.85 31.55 20.18
C LEU A 138 68.02 32.75 21.12
N GLY A 139 67.15 32.87 22.13
CA GLY A 139 67.23 33.90 23.16
C GLY A 139 68.53 33.81 23.97
N ILE A 140 68.88 32.62 24.47
CA ILE A 140 70.13 32.35 25.19
C ILE A 140 71.33 32.65 24.30
N ALA A 141 71.34 32.18 23.04
CA ALA A 141 72.42 32.46 22.10
C ALA A 141 72.61 33.97 21.85
N ARG A 142 71.51 34.73 21.74
CA ARG A 142 71.52 36.18 21.58
C ARG A 142 72.03 36.91 22.83
N VAL A 143 71.62 36.49 24.02
CA VAL A 143 72.06 37.07 25.30
C VAL A 143 73.53 36.79 25.55
N LEU A 144 73.93 35.52 25.43
CA LEU A 144 75.34 35.12 25.54
C LEU A 144 76.17 35.93 24.54
N GLY A 145 75.76 36.00 23.27
CA GLY A 145 76.42 36.76 22.20
C GLY A 145 76.64 38.25 22.49
N LYS A 146 75.82 38.87 23.36
CA LYS A 146 75.96 40.26 23.79
C LYS A 146 76.82 40.45 25.05
N MET A 147 77.16 39.38 25.78
CA MET A 147 78.05 39.47 26.95
C MET A 147 79.53 39.54 26.53
N PRO A 148 80.37 40.34 27.24
CA PRO A 148 81.82 40.34 27.05
C PRO A 148 82.43 38.94 27.25
N ALA A 149 83.38 38.55 26.40
CA ALA A 149 83.94 37.19 26.38
C ALA A 149 84.59 36.79 27.72
N GLU A 150 85.33 37.70 28.37
CA GLU A 150 86.05 37.39 29.61
C GLU A 150 85.10 37.07 30.79
N LYS A 151 83.94 37.74 30.85
CA LYS A 151 82.94 37.49 31.91
C LYS A 151 82.12 36.23 31.65
N ARG A 152 81.76 35.99 30.38
CA ARG A 152 81.01 34.79 29.97
C ARG A 152 81.79 33.52 30.29
N ASP A 153 83.08 33.49 29.92
CA ASP A 153 83.91 32.31 30.08
C ASP A 153 84.20 32.01 31.55
N GLN A 154 84.42 33.04 32.40
CA GLN A 154 84.59 32.85 33.84
C GLN A 154 83.34 32.31 34.55
N GLU A 155 82.14 32.83 34.24
CA GLU A 155 80.89 32.35 34.85
C GLU A 155 80.56 30.91 34.44
N LEU A 156 80.70 30.57 33.15
CA LEU A 156 80.44 29.22 32.64
C LEU A 156 81.42 28.18 33.23
N ILE A 157 82.71 28.53 33.37
CA ILE A 157 83.70 27.66 34.01
C ILE A 157 83.38 27.47 35.50
N HIS A 158 82.94 28.52 36.20
CA HIS A 158 82.57 28.42 37.61
C HIS A 158 81.34 27.52 37.82
N GLU A 159 80.29 27.68 37.01
CA GLU A 159 79.10 26.81 37.03
C GLU A 159 79.44 25.35 36.71
N ALA A 160 80.23 25.10 35.66
CA ALA A 160 80.65 23.75 35.30
C ALA A 160 81.43 23.07 36.44
N MET A 161 82.30 23.83 37.13
CA MET A 161 83.05 23.36 38.30
C MET A 161 82.16 23.10 39.53
N GLN A 162 81.06 23.86 39.72
CA GLN A 162 80.07 23.59 40.76
C GLN A 162 79.22 22.36 40.44
N ALA A 163 78.75 22.20 39.20
CA ALA A 163 77.96 21.05 38.77
C ALA A 163 78.75 19.73 38.89
N LEU A 164 80.05 19.76 38.58
CA LEU A 164 80.96 18.62 38.80
C LEU A 164 81.17 18.28 40.28
N LYS A 165 81.03 19.27 41.18
CA LYS A 165 81.12 19.08 42.63
C LYS A 165 79.83 18.55 43.25
N SER A 166 78.67 18.88 42.68
CA SER A 166 77.36 18.41 43.17
C SER A 166 76.90 17.09 42.55
N ALA A 167 77.51 16.66 41.44
CA ALA A 167 77.28 15.35 40.81
C ALA A 167 78.18 14.22 41.38
N LYS A 168 78.93 14.49 42.45
CA LYS A 168 79.80 13.54 43.15
C LYS A 168 79.31 13.36 44.59
#